data_AF-A0A2N5A254-F1
#
_entry.id   AF-A0A2N5A254-F1
#
_cell.length_a   1.000
_cell.length_b   1.000
_cell.length_c   1.000
_cell.angle_alpha   90.00
_cell.angle_beta   90.00
_cell.angle_gamma   90.00
#
_symmetry.space_group_name_H-M   'P 1'
#
loop_
_entity.id
_entity.type
_entity.pdbx_description
1 polymer ?
#
loop_
_entity_poly.entity_id
_entity_poly.type
_entity_poly.pdbx_seq_one_letter_code
_entity_poly.pdbx_strand_id
1 'polypeptide(L)' 'MALELSDVKRIAHLARIEVSEGEAAQTLTQLNQFFSLVEQMQAVDT' A
#
# COMPACT_ATOMS: atom_id res chain seq x y z
N MET A 1 -8.67 1.24 -5.88
CA MET A 1 -8.91 0.74 -4.49
C MET A 1 -7.93 1.44 -3.55
N ALA A 2 -8.37 1.98 -2.42
CA ALA A 2 -7.47 2.63 -1.46
C ALA A 2 -7.18 1.67 -0.30
N LEU A 3 -5.89 1.46 0.02
CA LEU A 3 -5.48 0.81 1.25
C LEU A 3 -5.68 1.76 2.43
N GLU A 4 -5.92 1.19 3.62
CA GLU A 4 -5.94 1.91 4.88
C GLU A 4 -4.67 1.61 5.72
N LEU A 5 -4.37 2.47 6.69
CA LEU A 5 -3.22 2.27 7.59
C LEU A 5 -3.29 0.93 8.35
N SER A 6 -4.50 0.47 8.66
CA SER A 6 -4.75 -0.85 9.28
C SER A 6 -4.30 -2.00 8.38
N ASP A 7 -4.42 -1.86 7.07
CA ASP A 7 -4.02 -2.88 6.11
C ASP A 7 -2.50 -2.97 6.03
N VAL A 8 -1.81 -1.83 6.04
CA VAL A 8 -0.34 -1.78 6.09
C VAL A 8 0.19 -2.43 7.36
N LYS A 9 -0.41 -2.13 8.53
CA LYS A 9 -0.04 -2.76 9.81
C LYS A 9 -0.30 -4.28 9.78
N ARG A 10 -1.40 -4.72 9.17
CA ARG A 10 -1.73 -6.15 9.00
C ARG A 10 -0.72 -6.86 8.10
N ILE A 11 -0.36 -6.27 6.97
CA ILE A 11 0.63 -6.81 6.03
C ILE A 11 2.01 -6.91 6.70
N ALA A 12 2.45 -5.86 7.39
CA ALA A 12 3.70 -5.85 8.14
C ALA A 12 3.73 -6.96 9.20
N HIS A 13 2.63 -7.14 9.95
CA HIS A 13 2.50 -8.21 10.92
C HIS A 13 2.60 -9.61 10.29
N LEU A 14 1.91 -9.85 9.17
CA LEU A 14 1.96 -11.13 8.44
C LEU A 14 3.35 -11.41 7.87
N ALA A 15 4.04 -10.38 7.39
CA ALA A 15 5.40 -10.46 6.87
C ALA A 15 6.48 -10.54 7.98
N ARG A 16 6.08 -10.44 9.26
CA ARG A 16 6.99 -10.34 10.41
C ARG A 16 8.00 -9.19 10.29
N ILE A 17 7.55 -8.07 9.73
CA ILE A 17 8.32 -6.84 9.59
C ILE A 17 7.88 -5.88 10.69
N GLU A 18 8.83 -5.41 11.49
CA GLU A 18 8.57 -4.34 12.45
C GLU A 18 8.49 -3.01 11.70
N VAL A 19 7.41 -2.26 11.91
CA VAL A 19 7.12 -1.01 11.23
C VAL A 19 6.57 -0.02 12.26
N SER A 20 7.21 1.13 12.38
CA SER A 20 6.72 2.24 13.21
C SER A 20 5.53 2.96 12.56
N GLU A 21 4.79 3.77 13.32
CA GLU A 21 3.63 4.47 12.76
C GLU A 21 3.98 5.44 11.63
N GLY A 22 5.15 6.09 11.70
CA GLY A 22 5.64 6.97 10.63
C GLY A 22 5.99 6.19 9.36
N GLU A 23 6.65 5.04 9.50
CA GLU A 23 6.97 4.15 8.38
C GLU A 23 5.72 3.54 7.76
N ALA A 24 4.71 3.19 8.58
CA ALA A 24 3.43 2.68 8.10
C ALA A 24 2.69 3.74 7.25
N ALA A 25 2.68 5.01 7.68
CA ALA A 25 2.06 6.10 6.93
C ALA A 25 2.79 6.41 5.62
N GLN A 26 4.12 6.35 5.62
CA GLN A 26 4.92 6.49 4.41
C GLN A 26 4.67 5.34 3.43
N THR A 27 4.68 4.11 3.94
CA THR A 27 4.41 2.89 3.15
C THR A 27 3.02 2.91 2.55
N LEU A 28 2.01 3.34 3.31
CA LEU A 28 0.64 3.54 2.84
C LEU A 28 0.58 4.46 1.61
N THR A 29 1.26 5.61 1.70
CA THR A 29 1.31 6.59 0.61
C THR A 29 1.95 5.97 -0.63
N GLN A 30 3.07 5.27 -0.46
CA GLN A 30 3.80 4.64 -1.57
C GLN A 30 3.00 3.51 -2.24
N LEU A 31 2.31 2.68 -1.45
CA LEU A 31 1.46 1.62 -1.97
C LEU A 31 0.26 2.18 -2.74
N ASN A 32 -0.41 3.21 -2.21
CA ASN A 32 -1.52 3.86 -2.91
C ASN A 32 -1.09 4.55 -4.23
N GLN A 33 0.11 5.13 -4.28
CA GLN A 33 0.71 5.64 -5.52
C GLN A 33 0.98 4.52 -6.53
N PHE A 34 1.52 3.40 -6.06
CA PHE A 34 1.75 2.23 -6.91
C PHE A 34 0.44 1.67 -7.48
N PHE A 35 -0.61 1.52 -6.67
CA PHE A 35 -1.92 1.09 -7.16
C PHE A 35 -2.50 2.07 -8.18
N SER A 36 -2.34 3.37 -7.99
CA SER A 36 -2.79 4.38 -8.96
C SER A 36 -2.05 4.25 -10.31
N LEU A 37 -0.76 3.92 -10.28
CA LEU A 37 0.04 3.65 -11.49
C LEU A 37 -0.42 2.35 -12.17
N VAL A 38 -0.66 1.29 -11.41
CA VAL A 38 -1.15 0.02 -11.94
C VAL A 38 -2.56 0.18 -12.52
N GLU A 39 -3.44 0.95 -11.90
CA GLU A 39 -4.76 1.28 -12.44
C GLU A 39 -4.65 2.01 -13.80
N GLN A 40 -3.67 2.92 -13.95
CA GLN A 40 -3.41 3.56 -15.26
C GLN A 40 -2.94 2.55 -16.32
N MET A 41 -2.19 1.51 -15.94
CA MET A 41 -1.78 0.45 -16.86
C MET A 41 -2.91 -0.54 -17.19
N GLN A 42 -3.78 -0.86 -16.21
CA GLN A 42 -4.95 -1.72 -16.43
C GLN A 42 -6.02 -1.04 -17.29
N ALA A 43 -6.09 0.28 -17.29
CA ALA A 43 -7.00 1.05 -18.14
C ALA A 43 -6.65 0.98 -19.65
N VAL A 44 -5.53 0.35 -20.02
CA VAL A 44 -5.05 0.28 -21.41
C VAL A 44 -5.39 -1.05 -22.10
N ASP A 45 -5.96 -2.05 -21.42
CA ASP A 45 -6.33 -3.34 -22.05
C ASP A 45 -7.68 -3.90 -21.58
N THR A 46 -8.76 -3.18 -21.92
CA THR A 46 -10.11 -3.76 -22.16
C THR A 46 -10.81 -3.03 -23.29
#